data_AF-A0A967M6U4-F1
#
_entry.id   AF-A0A967M6U4-F1
#
_cell.length_a   1.000
_cell.length_b   1.000
_cell.length_c   1.000
_cell.angle_alpha   90.00
_cell.angle_beta   90.00
_cell.angle_gamma   90.00
#
_symmetry.space_group_name_H-M   'P 1'
#
loop_
_entity.id
_entity.type
_entity.pdbx_description
1 polymer ?
#
loop_
_entity_poly.entity_id
_entity_poly.type
_entity_poly.pdbx_seq_one_letter_code
_entity_poly.pdbx_strand_id
1 'polypeptide(L)'
;MLTVSCPHCGFAKEVPPDKVPAGVVKVTCPSCKESFPFGRNAADMPEPPEETTEVTASEQALSEAAALPKAGFWIRVVASLVDGVVLLV
;
A
#
# COMPACT_ATOMS: atom_id res chain seq x y z
N MET A 1 8.99 3.61 30.25
CA MET A 1 8.13 4.19 29.20
C MET A 1 8.86 4.17 27.87
N LEU A 2 8.16 4.02 26.74
CA LEU A 2 8.75 4.18 25.42
C LEU A 2 8.00 5.28 24.66
N THR A 3 8.75 6.21 24.06
CA THR A 3 8.18 7.31 23.28
C THR A 3 8.11 6.90 21.81
N VAL A 4 6.91 6.94 21.25
CA VAL A 4 6.65 6.72 19.82
C VAL A 4 6.48 8.08 19.16
N SER A 5 7.35 8.44 18.22
CA SER A 5 7.29 9.69 17.46
C SER A 5 6.85 9.44 16.01
N CYS A 6 5.88 10.22 15.53
CA CYS A 6 5.40 10.17 14.15
C CYS A 6 6.27 11.07 13.24
N PRO A 7 6.84 10.53 12.14
CA PRO A 7 7.71 11.30 11.24
C PRO A 7 6.94 12.29 10.34
N HIS A 8 5.61 12.16 10.23
CA HIS A 8 4.81 12.99 9.33
C HIS A 8 4.32 14.31 9.96
N CYS A 9 4.08 14.31 11.27
CA CYS A 9 3.49 15.45 11.98
C CYS A 9 4.25 15.84 13.26
N GLY A 10 5.30 15.10 13.63
CA GLY A 10 6.05 15.34 14.86
C GLY A 10 5.32 14.92 16.15
N PHE A 11 4.16 14.27 16.04
CA PHE A 11 3.40 13.81 17.21
C PHE A 11 4.19 12.74 17.98
N ALA A 12 4.50 13.00 19.24
CA ALA A 12 5.14 12.05 20.15
C ALA A 12 4.15 11.58 21.22
N LYS A 13 4.12 10.28 21.49
CA LYS A 13 3.26 9.69 22.53
C LYS A 13 4.01 8.64 23.32
N GLU A 14 3.86 8.68 24.63
CA GLU A 14 4.35 7.63 25.51
C GLU A 14 3.42 6.42 25.48
N VAL A 15 3.98 5.26 25.16
CA VAL A 15 3.25 3.99 25.08
C VAL A 15 3.93 2.96 25.99
N PRO A 16 3.17 2.23 26.82
CA PRO A 16 3.72 1.17 27.65
C PRO A 16 4.27 0.01 26.80
N PRO A 17 5.42 -0.58 27.17
CA PRO A 17 6.03 -1.68 26.44
C PRO A 17 5.14 -2.91 26.30
N ASP A 18 4.25 -3.14 27.27
CA ASP A 18 3.32 -4.28 27.31
C ASP A 18 2.27 -4.26 26.19
N LYS A 19 2.06 -3.11 25.55
CA LYS A 19 1.13 -2.95 24.41
C LYS A 19 1.85 -2.86 23.06
N VAL A 20 3.18 -2.87 23.05
CA VAL A 20 3.96 -2.82 21.81
C VAL A 20 4.46 -4.23 21.49
N PRO A 21 3.89 -4.92 20.49
CA PRO A 21 4.36 -6.24 20.10
C PRO A 21 5.84 -6.17 19.70
N ALA A 22 6.59 -7.22 20.04
CA ALA A 22 7.99 -7.37 19.65
C ALA A 22 8.06 -7.65 18.14
N GLY A 23 8.34 -6.63 17.34
CA GLY A 23 8.46 -6.73 15.89
C GLY A 23 8.23 -5.40 15.19
N VAL A 24 8.41 -5.38 13.88
CA VAL A 24 8.01 -4.25 13.02
C VAL A 24 6.51 -4.35 12.80
N VAL A 25 5.74 -3.46 13.41
CA VAL A 25 4.28 -3.37 13.24
C VAL A 25 3.87 -2.06 12.60
N LYS A 26 2.81 -2.10 11.80
CA LYS A 26 2.24 -0.90 11.20
C LYS A 26 1.35 -0.20 12.23
N VAL A 27 1.70 1.02 12.60
CA VAL A 27 0.93 1.83 13.56
C VAL A 27 0.30 3.03 12.86
N THR A 28 -0.90 3.41 13.26
CA THR A 28 -1.61 4.57 12.72
C THR A 28 -1.49 5.74 13.68
N CYS A 29 -1.01 6.88 13.17
CA CYS A 29 -0.89 8.10 13.96
C CYS A 29 -2.28 8.70 14.26
N PRO A 30 -2.62 9.00 15.52
CA PRO A 30 -3.91 9.61 15.84
C PRO A 30 -4.04 11.08 15.38
N SER A 31 -2.91 11.77 15.13
CA SER A 31 -2.89 13.18 14.74
C SER A 31 -3.07 13.38 13.23
N CYS A 32 -2.27 12.69 12.41
CA CYS A 32 -2.33 12.81 10.94
C CYS A 32 -3.06 11.66 10.25
N LYS A 33 -3.39 10.57 10.97
CA LYS A 33 -4.03 9.34 10.46
C LYS A 33 -3.20 8.56 9.45
N GLU A 34 -1.93 8.92 9.28
CA GLU A 34 -1.00 8.15 8.46
C GLU A 34 -0.51 6.91 9.19
N SER A 35 -0.35 5.84 8.42
CA SER A 35 0.08 4.54 8.92
C SER A 35 1.54 4.29 8.55
N PHE A 36 2.41 4.18 9.55
CA PHE A 36 3.85 4.02 9.35
C PHE A 36 4.38 2.77 10.07
N PRO A 37 5.46 2.14 9.57
CA PRO A 37 6.09 1.02 10.24
C PRO A 37 6.82 1.50 11.51
N PHE A 38 6.57 0.84 12.63
CA PHE A 38 7.22 1.08 13.91
C PHE A 38 7.73 -0.24 14.48
N GLY A 39 9.04 -0.36 14.67
CA GLY A 39 9.68 -1.51 15.29
C GLY A 39 10.57 -1.07 16.44
N ARG A 40 10.41 -1.70 17.61
CA ARG A 40 11.14 -1.30 18.82
C ARG A 40 12.60 -1.69 18.87
N ASN A 41 13.07 -2.63 18.05
CA ASN A 41 14.48 -3.04 18.03
C ASN A 41 14.85 -3.56 16.64
N ALA A 42 15.82 -2.90 16.02
CA ALA A 42 16.62 -3.43 14.90
C ALA A 42 17.97 -3.99 15.38
N ALA A 43 18.12 -4.21 16.71
CA ALA A 43 19.37 -4.60 17.34
C ALA A 43 19.33 -5.98 18.03
N ASP A 44 18.20 -6.69 17.95
CA ASP A 44 18.11 -8.09 18.39
C ASP A 44 17.38 -8.88 17.29
N MET A 45 18.20 -9.53 16.46
CA MET A 45 17.92 -10.62 15.52
C MET A 45 18.19 -10.29 14.03
N PRO A 46 18.99 -11.15 13.35
CA PRO A 46 19.76 -10.80 12.17
C PRO A 46 18.96 -10.83 10.87
N GLU A 47 19.62 -10.21 9.91
CA GLU A 47 19.45 -10.11 8.46
C GLU A 47 18.35 -10.91 7.72
N PRO A 48 17.77 -10.25 6.69
CA PRO A 48 16.63 -10.69 5.91
C PRO A 48 16.96 -11.89 5.01
N PRO A 49 15.98 -12.74 4.66
CA PRO A 49 16.08 -13.47 3.41
C PRO A 49 15.92 -12.44 2.28
N GLU A 50 17.06 -12.05 1.71
CA GLU A 50 17.15 -11.72 0.30
C GLU A 50 16.56 -12.89 -0.51
N GLU A 51 15.36 -12.70 -1.06
CA GLU A 51 14.94 -13.36 -2.29
C GLU A 51 14.73 -12.27 -3.35
N THR A 52 15.87 -11.77 -3.84
CA THR A 52 16.00 -11.46 -5.27
C THR A 52 15.98 -12.82 -5.95
N THR A 53 15.11 -13.17 -6.90
CA THR A 53 15.05 -12.65 -8.25
C THR A 53 13.87 -13.34 -8.95
N GLU A 54 13.15 -12.59 -9.80
CA GLU A 54 12.66 -12.96 -11.14
C GLU A 54 12.46 -14.48 -11.41
N VAL A 55 11.27 -14.99 -11.75
CA VAL A 55 10.58 -14.80 -13.04
C VAL A 55 9.13 -15.28 -12.88
N THR A 56 8.15 -14.44 -13.19
CA THR A 56 6.99 -14.83 -14.04
C THR A 56 6.41 -13.54 -14.62
N ALA A 57 7.03 -13.09 -15.70
CA ALA A 57 6.35 -12.32 -16.72
C ALA A 57 5.32 -13.25 -17.37
N SER A 58 4.09 -13.28 -16.83
CA SER A 58 2.86 -13.69 -17.51
C SER A 58 1.63 -13.43 -16.63
N GLU A 59 1.47 -12.19 -16.18
CA GLU A 59 0.15 -11.73 -15.69
C GLU A 59 -0.07 -10.22 -15.87
N GLN A 60 0.70 -9.61 -16.77
CA GLN A 60 0.47 -8.26 -17.28
C GLN A 60 -0.43 -8.29 -18.53
N ALA A 61 -1.65 -8.84 -18.38
CA ALA A 61 -2.71 -8.67 -19.39
C ALA A 61 -4.13 -8.52 -18.81
N LEU A 62 -4.32 -8.55 -17.48
CA LEU A 62 -5.65 -8.34 -16.89
C LEU A 62 -5.69 -7.45 -15.65
N SER A 63 -4.58 -6.77 -15.31
CA SER A 63 -4.53 -5.83 -14.18
C SER A 63 -3.98 -4.45 -14.58
N GLU A 64 -4.23 -4.05 -15.82
CA GLU A 64 -4.15 -2.65 -16.27
C GLU A 64 -5.51 -1.96 -16.08
N ALA A 65 -6.09 -2.09 -14.89
CA ALA A 65 -7.41 -1.52 -14.56
C ALA A 65 -7.43 -0.69 -13.28
N ALA A 66 -6.30 -0.60 -12.55
CA ALA A 66 -6.28 0.04 -11.22
C ALA A 66 -5.43 1.31 -11.13
N ALA A 67 -4.91 1.84 -12.25
CA ALA A 67 -4.04 3.03 -12.24
C ALA A 67 -4.31 4.03 -13.38
N LEU A 68 -5.58 4.24 -13.77
CA LEU A 68 -5.96 5.40 -14.59
C LEU A 68 -6.85 6.39 -13.82
N PRO A 69 -6.62 7.71 -13.98
CA PRO A 69 -7.34 8.76 -13.27
C PRO A 69 -8.78 8.81 -13.78
N LYS A 70 -9.79 8.67 -12.91
CA LYS A 70 -11.22 9.01 -13.14
C LYS A 70 -11.75 8.80 -14.57
N ALA A 71 -11.44 7.66 -15.21
CA ALA A 71 -11.74 7.40 -16.63
C ALA A 71 -12.81 6.32 -16.87
N GLY A 72 -13.80 6.19 -15.99
CA GLY A 72 -14.87 5.17 -16.14
C GLY A 72 -16.01 5.54 -17.10
N PHE A 73 -16.13 6.80 -17.51
CA PHE A 73 -17.20 7.27 -18.42
C PHE A 73 -16.86 7.01 -19.88
N TRP A 74 -15.67 7.44 -20.33
CA TRP A 74 -15.28 7.37 -21.74
C TRP A 74 -15.13 5.94 -22.26
N ILE A 75 -14.72 5.01 -21.42
CA ILE A 75 -14.60 3.59 -21.79
C ILE A 75 -15.97 3.02 -22.19
N ARG A 76 -17.05 3.40 -21.48
CA ARG A 76 -18.41 2.95 -21.82
C ARG A 76 -18.92 3.59 -23.11
N VAL A 77 -18.63 4.87 -23.33
CA VAL A 77 -19.03 5.58 -24.56
C VAL A 77 -18.35 4.97 -25.79
N VAL A 78 -17.05 4.69 -25.71
CA VAL A 78 -16.30 4.06 -26.80
C VAL A 78 -16.84 2.66 -27.08
N ALA A 79 -17.12 1.86 -26.04
CA ALA A 79 -17.72 0.54 -26.20
C ALA A 79 -19.05 0.62 -26.97
N SER A 80 -19.98 1.49 -26.55
CA SER A 80 -21.30 1.62 -27.21
C SER A 80 -21.22 2.06 -28.67
N LEU A 81 -20.20 2.85 -29.04
CA LEU A 81 -20.02 3.31 -30.41
C LEU A 81 -19.53 2.18 -31.32
N VAL A 82 -18.63 1.33 -30.81
CA VAL A 82 -18.17 0.12 -31.51
C VAL A 82 -19.32 -0.88 -31.65
N ASP A 83 -20.06 -1.16 -30.58
CA ASP A 83 -21.22 -2.06 -30.62
C ASP A 83 -22.25 -1.59 -31.66
N GLY A 84 -22.49 -0.28 -31.76
CA GLY A 84 -23.39 0.29 -32.76
C GLY A 84 -22.96 0.05 -34.20
N VAL A 85 -21.66 0.17 -34.50
CA VAL A 85 -21.12 -0.10 -35.86
C VAL A 85 -21.21 -1.58 -36.19
N VAL A 86 -20.90 -2.46 -35.24
CA VAL A 86 -20.97 -3.91 -35.42
C VAL A 86 -22.39 -4.37 -35.73
N LEU A 87 -23.40 -3.77 -35.10
CA LEU A 87 -24.80 -4.10 -35.37
C LEU A 87 -25.36 -3.50 -36.68
N LEU A 88 -24.61 -2.61 -37.34
CA LEU A 88 -25.02 -1.93 -38.58
C LEU A 88 -24.44 -2.59 -39.85
N VAL A 89 -23.48 -3.51 -39.68
CA VAL A 89 -22.88 -4.33 -40.75
C VAL A 89 -23.58 -5.68 -40.80
#